data_AF-A0A4Z2GGH8-F1
#
_entry.id   AF-A0A4Z2GGH8-F1
#
_cell.length_a   1.000
_cell.length_b   1.000
_cell.length_c   1.000
_cell.angle_alpha   90.00
_cell.angle_beta   90.00
_cell.angle_gamma   90.00
#
_symmetry.space_group_name_H-M   'P 1'
#
loop_
_entity.id
_entity.type
_entity.pdbx_description
1 polymer ?
#
loop_
_entity_poly.entity_id
_entity_poly.type
_entity_poly.pdbx_seq_one_letter_code
_entity_poly.pdbx_strand_id
1 'polypeptide(L)'
;MPGSAALLAALALLSAGFRSSAAAGAESSGDRDRAAGSARCPGRCRCEVSGLLHRVDCSDRGLREVPGNLSVFTSYLDLSMNNMTVLTSGALKDLHFLEEL
;
A
#
# COMPACT_ATOMS: atom_id res chain seq x y z
N MET A 1 -13.61 -58.39 -27.85
CA MET A 1 -14.10 -57.68 -29.05
C MET A 1 -13.44 -56.30 -29.07
N PRO A 2 -12.53 -56.04 -30.03
CA PRO A 2 -11.67 -54.86 -30.11
C PRO A 2 -12.27 -53.74 -30.98
N GLY A 3 -11.63 -52.57 -30.97
CA GLY A 3 -11.70 -51.54 -32.02
C GLY A 3 -12.03 -50.14 -31.49
N SER A 4 -11.38 -49.04 -31.85
CA SER A 4 -10.28 -48.75 -32.78
C SER A 4 -9.81 -47.31 -32.42
N ALA A 5 -8.56 -47.07 -32.04
CA ALA A 5 -7.53 -46.48 -32.89
C ALA A 5 -7.99 -45.31 -33.78
N ALA A 6 -7.49 -44.09 -33.49
CA ALA A 6 -6.97 -43.08 -34.44
C ALA A 6 -6.94 -41.71 -33.74
N LEU A 7 -5.77 -41.24 -33.31
CA LEU A 7 -4.97 -40.27 -34.06
C LEU A 7 -5.77 -39.05 -34.53
N LEU A 8 -5.64 -37.94 -33.80
CA LEU A 8 -5.56 -36.61 -34.41
C LEU A 8 -4.55 -35.76 -33.62
N ALA A 9 -3.28 -36.17 -33.70
CA ALA A 9 -2.17 -35.24 -33.54
C ALA A 9 -1.92 -34.62 -34.92
N ALA A 10 -2.50 -33.45 -35.18
CA ALA A 10 -2.01 -32.49 -36.15
C ALA A 10 -2.86 -31.23 -36.06
N LEU A 11 -2.25 -30.10 -35.71
CA LEU A 11 -2.32 -28.89 -36.52
C LEU A 11 -1.21 -27.97 -36.04
N ALA A 12 -0.18 -27.92 -36.88
CA ALA A 12 1.00 -27.10 -36.71
C ALA A 12 0.69 -25.64 -37.12
N LEU A 13 1.39 -24.71 -36.46
CA LEU A 13 1.80 -23.38 -36.93
C LEU A 13 0.71 -22.34 -37.19
N LEU A 14 0.61 -21.33 -36.30
CA LEU A 14 0.46 -19.92 -36.68
C LEU A 14 1.19 -19.03 -35.66
N SER A 15 2.32 -18.51 -36.13
CA SER A 15 2.95 -17.24 -35.77
C SER A 15 2.04 -16.22 -35.05
N ALA A 16 2.45 -15.79 -33.85
CA ALA A 16 2.60 -14.38 -33.46
C ALA A 16 2.78 -14.32 -31.94
N GLY A 17 3.85 -13.66 -31.50
CA GLY A 17 4.12 -13.48 -30.09
C GLY A 17 2.99 -12.75 -29.37
N PHE A 18 2.51 -13.34 -28.28
CA PHE A 18 1.85 -12.58 -27.23
C PHE A 18 2.80 -12.48 -26.05
N ARG A 19 3.66 -11.46 -26.13
CA ARG A 19 4.18 -10.81 -24.93
C ARG A 19 2.97 -10.26 -24.18
N SER A 20 2.73 -10.73 -22.97
CA SER A 20 2.08 -9.91 -21.94
C SER A 20 2.81 -10.12 -20.63
N SER A 21 3.90 -9.38 -20.53
CA SER A 21 4.42 -8.92 -19.27
C SER A 21 3.50 -7.80 -18.81
N ALA A 22 2.95 -7.92 -17.60
CA ALA A 22 2.93 -6.87 -16.59
C ALA A 22 2.00 -7.30 -15.46
N ALA A 23 2.61 -7.52 -14.31
CA ALA A 23 1.95 -7.37 -13.03
C ALA A 23 1.36 -5.97 -12.95
N ALA A 24 0.09 -5.87 -12.57
CA ALA A 24 -0.45 -4.68 -11.95
C ALA A 24 -1.52 -5.16 -10.97
N GLY A 25 -1.07 -5.48 -9.76
CA GLY A 25 -1.93 -5.45 -8.60
C GLY A 25 -2.46 -4.02 -8.47
N ALA A 26 -3.77 -3.87 -8.66
CA ALA A 26 -4.49 -2.68 -8.24
C ALA A 26 -5.51 -3.16 -7.21
N GLU A 27 -5.03 -3.37 -5.99
CA GLU A 27 -5.86 -3.62 -4.84
C GLU A 27 -6.57 -2.32 -4.43
N SER A 28 -7.90 -2.39 -4.53
CA SER A 28 -8.88 -1.82 -3.60
C SER A 28 -8.65 -0.38 -3.12
N SER A 29 -9.11 0.59 -3.91
CA SER A 29 -9.47 1.92 -3.39
C SER A 29 -10.77 1.80 -2.57
N GLY A 30 -10.63 1.42 -1.30
CA GLY A 30 -11.67 1.52 -0.29
C GLY A 30 -11.73 2.95 0.26
N ASP A 31 -12.39 3.84 -0.47
CA ASP A 31 -12.75 5.17 0.06
C ASP A 31 -13.98 4.99 0.96
N ARG A 32 -13.75 4.96 2.27
CA ARG A 32 -14.78 5.00 3.31
C ARG A 32 -14.45 6.09 4.30
N ASP A 33 -14.73 7.33 3.89
CA ASP A 33 -15.03 8.43 4.79
C ASP A 33 -16.13 8.03 5.77
N ARG A 34 -15.77 7.56 6.98
CA ARG A 34 -16.69 7.52 8.12
C ARG A 34 -15.99 7.83 9.44
N ALA A 35 -16.72 8.66 10.18
CA ALA A 35 -16.62 8.98 11.61
C ALA A 35 -15.61 10.07 11.98
N ALA A 36 -16.17 11.28 12.14
CA ALA A 36 -15.63 12.35 12.96
C ALA A 36 -15.39 11.85 14.40
N GLY A 37 -14.17 12.02 14.88
CA GLY A 37 -13.72 11.65 16.23
C GLY A 37 -12.24 11.22 16.29
N SER A 38 -11.67 10.83 15.15
CA SER A 38 -10.31 10.35 14.97
C SER A 38 -9.47 11.41 14.27
N ALA A 39 -8.21 11.59 14.67
CA ALA A 39 -7.25 12.38 13.91
C ALA A 39 -7.28 11.88 12.46
N ARG A 40 -7.78 12.72 11.56
CA ARG A 40 -7.98 12.35 10.16
C ARG A 40 -6.61 12.06 9.58
N CYS A 41 -6.50 10.87 8.97
CA CYS A 41 -5.31 10.50 8.22
C CYS A 41 -4.89 11.68 7.34
N PRO A 42 -3.61 12.10 7.37
CA PRO A 42 -3.16 13.19 6.51
C PRO A 42 -3.53 12.85 5.06
N GLY A 43 -4.14 13.78 4.32
CA GLY A 43 -4.70 13.46 2.99
C GLY A 43 -3.67 13.00 1.95
N ARG A 44 -2.37 13.12 2.25
CA ARG A 44 -1.28 12.57 1.42
C ARG A 44 -0.84 11.17 1.85
N CYS A 45 -1.24 10.70 3.02
CA CYS A 45 -0.82 9.42 3.58
C CYS A 45 -1.94 8.38 3.53
N ARG A 46 -1.57 7.12 3.68
CA ARG A 46 -2.48 5.99 3.85
C ARG A 46 -2.50 5.62 5.33
N CYS A 47 -3.67 5.40 5.89
CA CYS A 47 -3.77 4.95 7.28
C CYS A 47 -4.61 3.69 7.37
N GLU A 48 -4.10 2.73 8.12
CA GLU A 48 -4.78 1.50 8.46
C GLU A 48 -5.05 1.49 9.95
N VAL A 49 -6.28 1.16 10.33
CA VAL A 49 -6.69 1.08 11.72
C VAL A 49 -6.70 -0.39 12.13
N SER A 50 -5.83 -0.76 13.06
CA SER A 50 -5.76 -2.09 13.63
C SER A 50 -6.20 -2.03 15.09
N GLY A 51 -7.51 -2.21 15.32
CA GLY A 51 -8.13 -2.02 16.63
C GLY A 51 -8.10 -0.56 17.06
N LEU A 52 -7.35 -0.25 18.13
CA LEU A 52 -7.13 1.12 18.61
C LEU A 52 -5.87 1.77 18.02
N LEU A 53 -4.97 0.98 17.44
CA LEU A 53 -3.70 1.47 16.91
C LEU A 53 -3.84 1.86 15.44
N HIS A 54 -3.08 2.87 15.03
CA HIS A 54 -3.01 3.32 13.65
C HIS A 54 -1.64 3.01 13.05
N ARG A 55 -1.64 2.40 11.86
CA ARG A 55 -0.46 2.36 10.99
C ARG A 55 -0.61 3.44 9.93
N VAL A 56 0.41 4.30 9.79
CA VAL A 56 0.40 5.43 8.85
C VAL A 56 1.55 5.26 7.88
N ASP A 57 1.22 5.15 6.60
CA ASP A 57 2.17 5.09 5.50
C ASP A 57 2.14 6.42 4.73
N CYS A 58 3.17 7.22 4.93
CA CYS A 58 3.43 8.48 4.24
C CYS A 58 4.61 8.36 3.28
N SER A 59 4.96 7.15 2.83
CA SER A 59 6.07 6.94 1.91
C SER A 59 5.82 7.59 0.54
N ASP A 60 6.89 8.11 -0.08
CA ASP A 60 6.88 8.71 -1.43
C ASP A 60 5.86 9.85 -1.62
N ARG A 61 5.69 10.70 -0.61
CA ARG A 61 4.73 11.82 -0.63
C ARG A 61 5.37 13.19 -0.83
N GLY A 62 6.70 13.23 -1.00
CA GLY A 62 7.47 14.46 -1.14
C GLY A 62 7.43 15.36 0.10
N LEU A 63 7.14 14.79 1.27
CA LEU A 63 7.07 15.51 2.55
C LEU A 63 8.43 16.13 2.87
N ARG A 64 8.39 17.29 3.52
CA ARG A 64 9.58 18.01 4.04
C ARG A 64 9.60 18.06 5.56
N GLU A 65 8.51 17.65 6.19
CA GLU A 65 8.31 17.63 7.63
C GLU A 65 7.28 16.54 7.99
N VAL A 66 7.23 16.17 9.27
CA VAL A 66 6.26 15.21 9.80
C VAL A 66 4.86 15.86 9.79
N PRO A 67 3.82 15.18 9.27
CA PRO A 67 2.46 15.73 9.28
C PRO A 67 1.95 15.92 10.72
N GLY A 68 1.39 17.09 11.03
CA GLY A 68 0.86 17.39 12.38
C GLY A 68 -0.49 16.74 12.73
N ASN A 69 -1.11 16.01 11.80
CA ASN A 69 -2.48 15.47 11.95
C ASN A 69 -2.49 13.97 12.29
N LEU A 70 -1.41 13.46 12.88
CA LEU A 70 -1.29 12.04 13.23
C LEU A 70 -2.06 11.74 14.53
N SER A 71 -2.64 10.55 14.59
CA SER A 71 -3.31 10.06 15.81
C SER A 71 -2.28 9.80 16.90
N VAL A 72 -2.59 10.11 18.15
CA VAL A 72 -1.73 9.74 19.29
C VAL A 72 -1.51 8.23 19.37
N PHE A 73 -2.48 7.43 18.90
CA PHE A 73 -2.42 5.98 18.84
C PHE A 73 -1.68 5.42 17.61
N THR A 74 -0.87 6.25 16.94
CA THR A 74 -0.05 5.78 15.82
C THR A 74 1.04 4.86 16.35
N SER A 75 1.04 3.60 15.93
CA SER A 75 2.05 2.61 16.30
C SER A 75 3.10 2.38 15.22
N TYR A 76 2.79 2.73 13.98
CA TYR A 76 3.70 2.63 12.83
C TYR A 76 3.59 3.89 12.00
N LEU A 77 4.72 4.47 11.62
CA LEU A 77 4.77 5.65 10.76
C LEU A 77 5.88 5.50 9.71
N ASP A 78 5.51 5.24 8.46
CA ASP A 78 6.49 5.23 7.36
C ASP A 78 6.63 6.61 6.74
N LEU A 79 7.84 7.17 6.82
CA LEU A 79 8.22 8.46 6.23
C LEU A 79 9.29 8.32 5.12
N SER A 80 9.51 7.11 4.63
CA SER A 80 10.51 6.77 3.62
C SER A 80 10.28 7.50 2.29
N MET A 81 11.34 7.61 1.48
CA MET A 81 11.25 8.16 0.11
C MET A 81 10.65 9.58 0.04
N ASN A 82 10.86 10.39 1.07
CA ASN A 82 10.41 11.78 1.13
C ASN A 82 11.60 12.75 1.01
N ASN A 83 11.29 14.05 0.94
CA ASN A 83 12.27 15.14 0.84
C ASN A 83 12.70 15.67 2.22
N MET A 84 12.65 14.83 3.25
CA MET A 84 13.05 15.19 4.61
C MET A 84 14.54 14.97 4.78
N THR A 85 15.27 16.03 5.13
CA THR A 85 16.70 15.96 5.42
C THR A 85 17.00 15.96 6.92
N VAL A 86 16.08 16.49 7.72
CA VAL A 86 16.19 16.59 9.18
C VAL A 86 14.82 16.36 9.80
N LEU A 87 14.77 15.51 10.82
CA LEU A 87 13.60 15.39 11.70
C LEU A 87 13.75 16.39 12.85
N THR A 88 12.79 17.31 12.97
CA THR A 88 12.79 18.30 14.05
C THR A 88 12.68 17.61 15.40
N SER A 89 13.48 18.06 16.38
CA SER A 89 13.38 17.56 17.75
C SER A 89 11.96 17.79 18.27
N GLY A 90 11.28 16.71 18.65
CA GLY A 90 9.91 16.73 19.12
C GLY A 90 8.83 16.57 18.05
N ALA A 91 9.18 16.33 16.78
CA ALA A 91 8.18 16.04 15.73
C ALA A 91 7.34 14.78 16.02
N LEU A 92 7.87 13.85 16.82
CA LEU A 92 7.22 12.59 17.19
C LEU A 92 6.84 12.53 18.67
N LYS A 93 6.98 13.64 19.41
CA LYS A 93 6.83 13.64 20.89
C LYS A 93 5.43 13.24 21.36
N ASP A 94 4.42 13.54 20.56
CA ASP A 94 3.01 13.30 20.87
C ASP A 94 2.55 11.89 20.45
N LEU A 95 3.41 11.13 19.77
CA LEU A 95 3.16 9.77 19.30
C LEU A 95 3.70 8.75 20.33
N HIS A 96 3.10 8.72 21.51
CA HIS A 96 3.55 7.89 22.63
C HIS A 96 3.46 6.38 22.37
N PHE A 97 2.66 5.96 21.38
CA PHE A 97 2.45 4.57 21.01
C PHE A 97 3.30 4.15 19.81
N LEU A 98 4.18 5.01 19.29
CA LEU A 98 4.98 4.72 18.11
C LEU A 98 6.03 3.65 18.42
N GLU A 99 5.93 2.51 17.75
CA GLU A 99 6.83 1.37 17.89
C GLU A 99 7.84 1.31 16.74
N GLU A 100 7.44 1.76 15.54
CA GLU A 100 8.21 1.61 14.31
C GLU A 100 8.12 2.89 13.43
N LEU A 101 9.26 3.33 12.91
CA LEU A 101 9.48 4.55 12.10
C LEU A 101 10.35 4.25 10.88
#